data_AF-A0AAV5V1A9-F1
#
_entry.id   AF-A0AAV5V1A9-F1
#
_cell.length_a   1.000
_cell.length_b   1.000
_cell.length_c   1.000
_cell.angle_alpha   90.00
_cell.angle_beta   90.00
_cell.angle_gamma   90.00
#
_symmetry.space_group_name_H-M   'P 1'
#
loop_
_entity.id
_entity.type
_entity.pdbx_description
1 polymer ?
#
loop_
_entity_poly.entity_id
_entity_poly.type
_entity_poly.pdbx_seq_one_letter_code
_entity_poly.pdbx_strand_id
1 'polypeptide(L)'
;RTPHAMRSYSILLLNSALIELISAIGNGLSSARVGFGPDGTLITLYVGPCSLVGVQLCHISYCVHLFSKCQGYLILLQSFCFRLYIISVNPSLHASPTRMMTLLISAVLYAP
;
A
#
# COMPACT_ATOMS: atom_id res chain seq x y z
N ARG A 1 18.18 -25.39 4.14
CA ARG A 1 18.93 -24.14 4.41
C ARG A 1 18.24 -23.02 3.64
N THR A 2 17.43 -22.21 4.30
CA THR A 2 16.70 -21.10 3.67
C THR A 2 17.70 -20.03 3.23
N PRO A 3 17.66 -19.59 1.96
CA PRO A 3 18.63 -18.64 1.43
C PRO A 3 18.49 -17.28 2.13
N HIS A 4 19.62 -16.59 2.33
CA HIS A 4 19.72 -15.31 3.06
C HIS A 4 18.77 -14.22 2.52
N ALA A 5 18.36 -14.31 1.24
CA ALA A 5 17.34 -13.46 0.62
C ALA A 5 15.94 -13.59 1.27
N MET A 6 15.60 -14.71 1.91
CA MET A 6 14.32 -14.88 2.59
C MET A 6 14.21 -14.03 3.86
N ARG A 7 15.31 -13.76 4.57
CA ARG A 7 15.24 -13.03 5.85
C ARG A 7 14.89 -11.55 5.64
N SER A 8 15.47 -10.93 4.62
CA SER A 8 15.10 -9.56 4.21
C SER A 8 13.67 -9.50 3.69
N TYR A 9 13.23 -10.52 2.94
CA TYR A 9 11.86 -10.62 2.46
C TYR A 9 10.84 -10.78 3.59
N SER A 10 11.14 -11.57 4.63
CA SER A 10 10.29 -11.71 5.83
C SER A 10 10.15 -10.41 6.62
N ILE A 11 11.23 -9.62 6.76
CA ILE A 11 11.17 -8.31 7.45
C ILE A 11 10.31 -7.33 6.63
N LEU A 12 10.47 -7.31 5.31
CA LEU A 12 9.64 -6.50 4.41
C LEU A 12 8.15 -6.89 4.51
N LEU A 13 7.87 -8.20 4.50
CA LEU A 13 6.51 -8.72 4.67
C LEU A 13 5.90 -8.36 6.01
N LEU A 14 6.67 -8.46 7.10
CA LEU A 14 6.20 -8.08 8.44
C LEU A 14 5.89 -6.59 8.51
N ASN A 15 6.76 -5.74 7.93
CA ASN A 15 6.52 -4.30 7.86
C ASN A 15 5.27 -3.98 7.02
N SER A 16 5.11 -4.64 5.88
CA SER A 16 3.90 -4.51 5.05
C SER A 16 2.64 -4.95 5.78
N ALA A 17 2.72 -6.02 6.58
CA ALA A 17 1.59 -6.51 7.36
C ALA A 17 1.20 -5.52 8.49
N LEU A 18 2.18 -4.88 9.12
CA LEU A 18 1.93 -3.82 10.10
C LEU A 18 1.26 -2.60 9.45
N ILE A 19 1.72 -2.19 8.27
CA ILE A 19 1.09 -1.10 7.51
C ILE A 19 -0.36 -1.46 7.12
N GLU A 20 -0.61 -2.70 6.68
CA GLU A 20 -1.97 -3.17 6.38
C GLU A 20 -2.85 -3.24 7.64
N LEU A 21 -2.30 -3.57 8.81
CA LEU A 21 -3.04 -3.55 10.08
C LEU A 21 -3.42 -2.12 10.49
N ILE A 22 -2.48 -1.17 10.41
CA ILE A 22 -2.73 0.25 10.66
C ILE A 22 -3.78 0.78 9.67
N SER A 23 -3.67 0.37 8.40
CA SER A 23 -4.65 0.70 7.37
C SER A 23 -6.04 0.15 7.71
N ALA A 24 -6.14 -1.10 8.17
CA ALA A 24 -7.42 -1.71 8.55
C ALA A 24 -8.07 -0.99 9.73
N ILE A 25 -7.27 -0.59 10.74
CA ILE A 25 -7.73 0.20 11.87
C ILE A 25 -8.23 1.58 11.38
N GLY A 26 -7.46 2.26 10.54
CA GLY A 26 -7.85 3.55 9.94
C GLY A 26 -9.13 3.46 9.12
N ASN A 27 -9.30 2.38 8.35
CA ASN A 27 -10.52 2.10 7.60
C ASN A 27 -11.72 1.89 8.52
N GLY A 28 -11.57 1.05 9.54
CA GLY A 28 -12.63 0.79 10.50
C GLY A 28 -13.04 2.07 11.23
N LEU A 29 -12.06 2.90 11.59
CA LEU A 29 -12.30 4.14 12.32
C LEU A 29 -12.96 5.22 11.46
N SER A 30 -12.51 5.37 10.21
CA SER A 30 -13.00 6.40 9.29
C SER A 30 -14.30 6.01 8.59
N SER A 31 -14.41 4.72 8.19
CA SER A 31 -15.52 4.13 7.43
C SER A 31 -16.15 5.13 6.47
N ALA A 32 -15.37 5.59 5.49
CA ALA A 32 -15.82 6.57 4.52
C ALA A 32 -16.70 5.91 3.45
N ARG A 33 -17.90 6.43 3.24
CA ARG A 33 -18.76 6.09 2.12
C ARG A 33 -18.62 7.16 1.06
N VAL A 34 -18.19 6.76 -0.13
CA VAL A 34 -18.11 7.65 -1.29
C VAL A 34 -19.40 7.51 -2.07
N GLY A 35 -20.15 8.60 -2.20
CA GLY A 35 -21.34 8.71 -3.03
C GLY A 35 -21.12 9.71 -4.16
N PHE A 36 -21.96 9.61 -5.19
CA PHE A 36 -22.01 10.59 -6.27
C PHE A 36 -23.23 11.49 -6.05
N GLY A 37 -22.99 12.79 -5.97
CA GLY A 37 -24.05 13.79 -6.03
C GLY A 37 -24.68 13.87 -7.42
N PRO A 38 -25.87 14.49 -7.54
CA PRO A 38 -26.56 14.67 -8.82
C PRO A 38 -25.73 15.41 -9.87
N ASP A 39 -24.79 16.26 -9.45
CA ASP A 39 -23.89 17.02 -10.32
C ASP A 39 -22.56 16.28 -10.61
N GLY A 40 -22.45 15.00 -10.25
CA GLY A 40 -21.20 14.22 -10.36
C GLY A 40 -20.16 14.56 -9.31
N THR A 41 -20.52 15.34 -8.28
CA THR A 41 -19.64 15.67 -7.16
C THR A 41 -19.41 14.44 -6.29
N LEU A 42 -18.15 14.22 -5.90
CA LEU A 42 -17.79 13.15 -4.95
C LEU A 42 -18.11 13.61 -3.54
N ILE A 43 -19.05 12.94 -2.89
CA ILE A 43 -19.42 13.20 -1.50
C ILE A 43 -18.85 12.09 -0.63
N THR A 44 -17.92 12.45 0.26
CA THR A 44 -17.31 11.53 1.20
C THR A 44 -17.99 11.66 2.56
N LEU A 45 -18.78 10.66 2.94
CA LEU A 45 -19.49 10.60 4.21
C LEU A 45 -18.72 9.73 5.21
N TYR A 46 -18.34 10.31 6.34
CA TYR A 46 -17.66 9.62 7.42
C TYR A 46 -18.67 9.01 8.40
N VAL A 47 -18.84 7.69 8.38
CA VAL A 47 -19.86 6.98 9.19
C VAL A 47 -19.20 6.16 10.32
N GLY A 48 -17.87 6.23 10.45
CA GLY A 48 -17.12 5.47 11.45
C GLY A 48 -17.13 6.08 12.86
N PRO A 49 -16.57 5.38 13.85
CA PRO A 49 -16.42 5.88 15.23
C PRO A 49 -15.56 7.15 15.32
N CYS A 50 -14.80 7.50 14.27
CA CYS A 50 -14.13 8.80 14.16
C CYS A 50 -15.09 9.99 14.32
N SER A 51 -16.36 9.84 13.90
CA SER A 51 -17.35 10.93 13.91
C SER A 51 -17.80 11.30 15.32
N LEU A 52 -17.57 10.42 16.31
CA LEU A 52 -17.82 10.69 17.72
C LEU A 52 -16.75 11.61 18.34
N VAL A 53 -15.54 11.62 17.78
CA VAL A 53 -14.41 12.40 18.31
C VAL A 53 -14.23 13.70 17.54
N GLY A 54 -14.39 13.67 16.21
CA GLY A 54 -14.37 14.87 15.38
C GLY A 54 -14.00 14.61 13.92
N VAL A 55 -14.48 15.49 13.04
CA VAL A 55 -14.29 15.41 11.58
C VAL A 55 -12.80 15.44 11.19
N GLN A 56 -11.96 16.20 11.90
CA GLN A 56 -10.53 16.28 11.61
C GLN A 56 -9.81 14.95 11.79
N LEU A 57 -10.09 14.21 12.87
CA LEU A 57 -9.53 12.88 13.08
C LEU A 57 -10.03 11.89 12.03
N CYS A 58 -11.27 12.06 11.58
CA CYS A 58 -11.80 11.22 10.51
C CYS A 58 -11.10 11.46 9.17
N HIS A 59 -10.79 12.72 8.86
CA HIS A 59 -10.02 13.08 7.67
C HIS A 59 -8.58 12.56 7.76
N ILE A 60 -7.91 12.71 8.91
CA ILE A 60 -6.54 12.21 9.10
C ILE A 60 -6.49 10.69 8.98
N SER A 61 -7.40 9.98 9.66
CA SER A 61 -7.46 8.51 9.57
C SER A 61 -7.75 8.02 8.15
N TYR A 62 -8.60 8.73 7.41
CA TYR A 62 -8.83 8.45 5.99
C TYR A 62 -7.57 8.65 5.15
N CYS A 63 -6.84 9.76 5.31
CA CYS A 63 -5.58 10.02 4.59
C CYS A 63 -4.53 8.95 4.90
N VAL A 64 -4.35 8.59 6.18
CA VAL A 64 -3.41 7.55 6.61
C VAL A 64 -3.79 6.18 6.03
N HIS A 65 -5.09 5.86 6.02
CA HIS A 65 -5.60 4.64 5.40
C HIS A 65 -5.26 4.59 3.90
N LEU A 66 -5.54 5.67 3.16
CA LEU A 66 -5.29 5.77 1.72
C LEU A 66 -3.80 5.63 1.39
N PHE A 67 -2.94 6.35 2.11
CA PHE A 67 -1.50 6.27 1.93
C PHE A 67 -0.97 4.86 2.16
N SER A 68 -1.43 4.21 3.23
CA SER A 68 -1.06 2.83 3.56
C SER A 68 -1.52 1.85 2.49
N LYS A 69 -2.74 1.99 1.96
CA LYS A 69 -3.25 1.16 0.87
C LYS A 69 -2.49 1.36 -0.43
N CYS A 70 -2.15 2.59 -0.79
CA CYS A 70 -1.30 2.87 -1.93
C CYS A 70 0.03 2.11 -1.81
N GLN A 71 0.71 2.21 -0.66
CA GLN A 71 1.94 1.44 -0.45
C GLN A 71 1.74 -0.08 -0.56
N GLY A 72 0.65 -0.61 -0.01
CA GLY A 72 0.31 -2.04 -0.13
C GLY A 72 0.13 -2.48 -1.59
N TYR A 73 -0.64 -1.73 -2.39
CA TYR A 73 -0.82 -2.02 -3.82
C TYR A 73 0.49 -2.00 -4.61
N LEU A 74 1.40 -1.11 -4.24
CA LEU A 74 2.68 -0.96 -4.92
C LEU A 74 3.64 -2.10 -4.60
N ILE A 75 3.66 -2.59 -3.36
CA ILE A 75 4.40 -3.81 -2.99
C ILE A 75 3.84 -5.04 -3.72
N LEU A 76 2.52 -5.13 -3.84
CA LEU A 76 1.85 -6.20 -4.60
C LEU A 76 2.18 -6.13 -6.08
N LEU A 77 2.12 -4.94 -6.69
CA LEU A 77 2.46 -4.72 -8.09
C LEU A 77 3.92 -5.10 -8.36
N GLN A 78 4.85 -4.64 -7.51
CA GLN A 78 6.26 -5.01 -7.58
C GLN A 78 6.46 -6.53 -7.50
N SER A 79 5.71 -7.20 -6.62
CA SER A 79 5.75 -8.67 -6.48
C SER A 79 5.22 -9.39 -7.73
N PHE A 80 4.17 -8.87 -8.35
CA PHE A 80 3.59 -9.42 -9.57
C PHE A 80 4.54 -9.23 -10.76
N CYS A 81 5.08 -8.02 -10.94
CA CYS A 81 6.07 -7.71 -11.97
C CYS A 81 7.33 -8.58 -11.83
N PHE A 82 7.82 -8.79 -10.60
CA PHE A 82 8.96 -9.67 -10.34
C PHE A 82 8.67 -11.13 -10.73
N ARG A 83 7.49 -11.67 -10.37
CA ARG A 83 7.10 -13.03 -10.78
C ARG A 83 6.95 -13.17 -12.28
N LEU A 84 6.32 -12.20 -12.94
CA LEU A 84 6.18 -12.19 -14.40
C LEU A 84 7.53 -12.11 -15.10
N TYR A 85 8.43 -11.25 -14.62
CA TYR A 85 9.78 -11.11 -15.17
C TYR A 85 10.54 -12.43 -15.17
N ILE A 86 10.52 -13.17 -14.05
CA ILE A 86 11.15 -14.49 -13.93
C ILE A 86 10.54 -15.52 -14.89
N ILE A 87 9.23 -15.44 -15.15
CA ILE A 87 8.56 -16.37 -16.08
C ILE A 87 8.84 -15.98 -17.54
N SER A 88 8.94 -14.69 -17.84
CA SER A 88 9.16 -14.17 -19.21
C SER A 88 10.62 -14.23 -19.69
N VAL A 89 11.59 -14.17 -18.78
CA VAL A 89 13.02 -14.21 -19.09
C VAL A 89 13.55 -15.59 -18.70
N ASN A 90 14.15 -16.30 -19.67
CA ASN A 90 14.78 -17.61 -19.46
C ASN A 90 15.63 -17.67 -18.15
N PRO A 91 15.66 -18.82 -17.45
CA PRO A 91 16.24 -18.98 -16.11
C PRO A 91 17.77 -18.77 -15.99
N SER A 92 18.44 -18.41 -17.08
CA SER A 92 19.90 -18.21 -17.15
C SER A 92 20.36 -16.80 -16.80
N LEU A 93 19.48 -15.79 -16.77
CA LEU A 93 19.83 -14.44 -16.31
C LEU A 93 19.25 -14.20 -14.92
N HIS A 94 20.06 -14.53 -13.90
CA HIS A 94 19.86 -14.15 -12.49
C HIS A 94 20.03 -12.64 -12.31
N ALA A 95 19.34 -11.82 -13.11
CA ALA A 95 19.30 -10.38 -12.96
C ALA A 95 18.36 -10.09 -11.78
N SER A 96 18.94 -10.16 -10.58
CA SER A 96 18.42 -9.50 -9.39
C SER A 96 17.89 -8.14 -9.82
N PRO A 97 16.64 -7.76 -9.47
CA PRO A 97 16.13 -6.43 -9.76
C PRO A 97 17.14 -5.47 -9.16
N THR A 98 17.85 -4.73 -10.02
CA THR A 98 18.93 -3.84 -9.59
C THR A 98 18.32 -2.95 -8.52
N ARG A 99 18.96 -2.87 -7.34
CA ARG A 99 18.50 -2.04 -6.21
C ARG A 99 18.06 -0.65 -6.67
N MET A 100 18.67 -0.14 -7.72
CA MET A 100 18.37 1.12 -8.41
C MET A 100 16.95 1.22 -8.99
N MET A 101 16.38 0.14 -9.57
CA MET A 101 15.02 0.16 -10.13
C MET A 101 13.97 0.13 -9.02
N THR A 102 14.19 -0.65 -7.96
CA THR A 102 13.35 -0.62 -6.75
C THR A 102 13.46 0.74 -6.04
N LEU A 103 14.67 1.32 -5.99
CA LEU A 103 14.89 2.64 -5.42
C LEU A 103 14.23 3.74 -6.24
N LEU A 104 14.26 3.67 -7.57
CA LEU A 104 13.58 4.62 -8.45
C LEU A 104 12.06 4.55 -8.29
N ILE A 105 11.49 3.35 -8.24
CA ILE A 105 10.05 3.17 -8.00
C ILE A 105 9.71 3.69 -6.60
N SER A 106 10.49 3.39 -5.57
CA SER A 106 10.26 3.93 -4.23
C SER A 106 10.45 5.45 -4.15
N ALA A 107 11.40 6.03 -4.88
CA ALA A 107 11.63 7.48 -4.89
C ALA A 107 10.50 8.23 -5.61
N VAL A 108 10.00 7.68 -6.72
CA VAL A 108 8.86 8.23 -7.46
C VAL A 108 7.54 8.07 -6.67
N LEU A 109 7.43 7.04 -5.84
CA LEU A 109 6.25 6.78 -5.00
C LEU A 109 6.21 7.56 -3.68
N TYR A 110 7.37 7.84 -3.09
CA TYR A 110 7.51 8.57 -1.82
C TYR A 110 7.83 10.06 -2.02
N ALA A 111 8.06 10.50 -3.27
CA ALA A 111 8.09 11.92 -3.58
C ALA A 111 6.65 12.48 -3.57
N PRO A 112 6.37 13.50 -2.74
CA PRO A 112 5.08 14.18 -2.73
C PRO A 112 4.80 14.94 -4.04
#